data_AF-A0A349VMG8-F1
#
_entry.id   AF-A0A349VMG8-F1
#
_cell.length_a   1.000
_cell.length_b   1.000
_cell.length_c   1.000
_cell.angle_alpha   90.00
_cell.angle_beta   90.00
_cell.angle_gamma   90.00
#
_symmetry.space_group_name_H-M   'P 1'
#
loop_
_entity.id
_entity.type
_entity.pdbx_description
1 polymer ?
#
loop_
_entity_poly.entity_id
_entity_poly.type
_entity_poly.pdbx_seq_one_letter_code
_entity_poly.pdbx_strand_id
1 'polypeptide(L)'
;IYLQFCKGVIDVVAPLVPIVKPQLAYFEALGPDGTTALAEVIAYAHEKELLVLADGKRGDIGSTAEAYAAGWLAGPWAADALTVNPYLGIDSIEPF
;
A
#
# COMPACT_ATOMS: atom_id res chain seq x y z
N ILE A 1 -3.65 18.44 -3.53
CA ILE A 1 -3.41 18.79 -2.10
C ILE A 1 -2.93 17.57 -1.32
N TYR A 2 -3.69 16.47 -1.27
CA TYR A 2 -3.31 15.24 -0.55
C TYR A 2 -1.93 14.69 -0.94
N LEU A 3 -1.68 14.49 -2.24
CA LEU A 3 -0.37 14.02 -2.71
C LEU A 3 0.77 14.92 -2.24
N GLN A 4 0.63 16.24 -2.39
CA GLN A 4 1.67 17.20 -2.01
C GLN A 4 1.94 17.18 -0.50
N PHE A 5 0.90 17.03 0.31
CA PHE A 5 1.04 16.83 1.75
C PHE A 5 1.84 15.56 2.06
N CYS A 6 1.47 14.42 1.45
CA CYS A 6 2.19 13.16 1.65
C CYS A 6 3.66 13.23 1.19
N LYS A 7 3.95 13.87 0.05
CA LYS A 7 5.34 14.08 -0.42
C LYS A 7 6.16 14.90 0.59
N GLY A 8 5.58 15.97 1.12
CA GLY A 8 6.23 16.78 2.15
C GLY A 8 6.52 15.99 3.44
N VAL A 9 5.60 15.12 3.86
CA VAL A 9 5.86 14.21 5.00
C VAL A 9 7.00 13.24 4.67
N ILE A 10 6.96 12.62 3.49
CA ILE A 10 8.01 11.70 3.03
C ILE A 10 9.38 12.39 3.01
N ASP A 11 9.50 13.60 2.48
CA ASP A 11 10.77 14.34 2.42
C ASP A 11 11.38 14.56 3.81
N VAL A 12 10.55 14.80 4.82
CA VAL A 12 11.00 15.00 6.20
C VAL A 12 11.44 13.69 6.85
N VAL A 13 10.72 12.59 6.61
CA VAL A 13 10.97 11.31 7.31
C VAL A 13 11.96 10.40 6.59
N ALA A 14 12.17 10.58 5.28
CA ALA A 14 13.06 9.74 4.48
C ALA A 14 14.45 9.50 5.09
N PRO A 15 15.17 10.52 5.64
CA PRO A 15 16.47 10.28 6.24
C PRO A 15 16.42 9.63 7.64
N LEU A 16 15.22 9.40 8.20
CA LEU A 16 15.01 8.99 9.59
C LEU A 16 14.45 7.58 9.73
N VAL A 17 13.76 7.07 8.71
CA VAL A 17 13.05 5.78 8.79
C VAL A 17 13.33 4.93 7.55
N PRO A 18 13.32 3.60 7.68
CA PRO A 18 13.48 2.70 6.53
C PRO A 18 12.18 2.43 5.78
N ILE A 19 11.02 2.62 6.43
CA ILE A 19 9.71 2.18 5.93
C ILE A 19 8.66 3.25 6.21
N VAL A 20 7.76 3.47 5.25
CA VAL A 20 6.50 4.20 5.44
C VAL A 20 5.29 3.29 5.26
N LYS A 21 4.21 3.57 5.99
CA LYS A 21 3.04 2.69 6.05
C LYS A 21 1.73 3.44 5.75
N PRO A 22 1.40 3.72 4.47
CA PRO A 22 0.13 4.37 4.12
C PRO A 22 -1.07 3.49 4.52
N GLN A 23 -2.09 4.12 5.09
CA GLN A 23 -3.35 3.47 5.44
C GLN A 23 -4.37 3.68 4.32
N LEU A 24 -4.69 2.59 3.60
CA LEU A 24 -5.43 2.61 2.34
C LEU A 24 -6.82 3.24 2.49
N ALA A 25 -7.49 3.02 3.63
CA ALA A 25 -8.84 3.54 3.87
C ALA A 25 -8.96 5.06 3.71
N TYR A 26 -7.91 5.83 4.06
CA TYR A 26 -7.92 7.29 3.90
C TYR A 26 -7.84 7.73 2.44
N PHE A 27 -7.18 6.93 1.59
CA PHE A 27 -7.12 7.19 0.15
C PHE A 27 -8.40 6.72 -0.53
N GLU A 28 -8.91 5.54 -0.17
CA GLU A 28 -10.18 5.00 -0.68
C GLU A 28 -11.37 5.94 -0.43
N ALA A 29 -11.40 6.61 0.73
CA ALA A 29 -12.44 7.59 1.07
C ALA A 29 -12.51 8.80 0.11
N LEU A 30 -11.45 9.06 -0.66
CA LEU A 30 -11.38 10.11 -1.68
C LEU A 30 -11.77 9.60 -3.08
N GLY A 31 -12.19 8.34 -3.21
CA GLY A 31 -12.58 7.74 -4.48
C GLY A 31 -11.41 7.50 -5.44
N PRO A 32 -11.67 7.50 -6.76
CA PRO A 32 -10.64 7.23 -7.77
C PRO A 32 -9.40 8.12 -7.65
N ASP A 33 -9.60 9.41 -7.39
CA ASP A 33 -8.50 10.38 -7.23
C ASP A 33 -7.60 10.05 -6.05
N GLY A 34 -8.18 9.52 -4.96
CA GLY A 34 -7.41 9.04 -3.82
C GLY A 34 -6.57 7.81 -4.12
N THR A 35 -7.11 6.89 -4.92
CA THR A 35 -6.39 5.68 -5.35
C THR A 35 -5.21 6.06 -6.24
N THR A 36 -5.40 7.00 -7.18
CA THR A 36 -4.31 7.56 -7.99
C THR A 36 -3.27 8.26 -7.11
N ALA A 37 -3.71 9.07 -6.14
CA ALA A 37 -2.80 9.73 -5.22
C ALA A 37 -1.99 8.73 -4.38
N LEU A 38 -2.59 7.61 -3.95
CA LEU A 38 -1.87 6.55 -3.24
C LEU A 38 -0.77 5.95 -4.12
N ALA A 39 -1.08 5.62 -5.38
CA ALA A 39 -0.10 5.10 -6.33
C ALA A 39 1.10 6.05 -6.48
N GLU A 40 0.83 7.35 -6.64
CA GLU A 40 1.89 8.37 -6.73
C GLU A 40 2.68 8.54 -5.42
N VAL A 41 2.05 8.35 -4.26
CA VAL A 41 2.72 8.36 -2.95
C VAL A 41 3.65 7.17 -2.79
N ILE A 42 3.24 5.96 -3.20
CA ILE A 42 4.06 4.75 -3.18
C ILE A 42 5.29 4.94 -4.06
N ALA A 43 5.08 5.35 -5.33
CA ALA A 43 6.17 5.60 -6.26
C ALA A 43 7.16 6.65 -5.73
N TYR A 44 6.66 7.73 -5.13
CA TYR A 44 7.52 8.76 -4.55
C TYR A 44 8.31 8.26 -3.32
N ALA A 45 7.72 7.40 -2.49
CA ALA A 45 8.46 6.79 -1.38
C ALA A 45 9.61 5.91 -1.89
N HIS A 46 9.38 5.14 -2.97
CA HIS A 46 10.44 4.36 -3.63
C HIS A 46 11.55 5.22 -4.23
N GLU A 47 11.22 6.36 -4.84
CA GLU A 47 12.21 7.35 -5.31
C GLU A 47 13.10 7.89 -4.16
N LYS A 48 12.63 7.82 -2.92
CA LYS A 48 13.36 8.20 -1.71
C LYS A 48 14.02 7.02 -1.00
N GLU A 49 14.14 5.88 -1.68
CA GLU A 49 14.75 4.65 -1.16
C GLU A 49 14.06 4.09 0.09
N LEU A 50 12.77 4.42 0.29
CA LEU A 50 11.96 3.88 1.39
C LEU A 50 11.21 2.63 0.95
N LEU A 51 11.13 1.65 1.85
CA LEU A 51 10.17 0.56 1.70
C LEU A 51 8.76 1.07 2.02
N VAL A 52 7.76 0.46 1.40
CA VAL A 52 6.35 0.78 1.58
C VAL A 52 5.60 -0.44 2.09
N LEU A 53 4.96 -0.30 3.25
CA LEU A 53 3.99 -1.27 3.76
C LEU A 53 2.57 -0.74 3.52
N ALA A 54 1.88 -1.28 2.53
CA ALA A 54 0.46 -1.00 2.32
C ALA A 54 -0.35 -1.54 3.50
N ASP A 55 -1.03 -0.68 4.25
CA ASP A 55 -1.88 -1.13 5.35
C ASP A 55 -3.34 -1.24 4.93
N GLY A 56 -3.66 -2.34 4.22
CA GLY A 56 -4.98 -2.63 3.63
C GLY A 56 -5.81 -3.68 4.36
N LYS A 57 -5.19 -4.46 5.25
CA LYS A 57 -5.81 -5.56 6.01
C LYS A 57 -6.62 -6.50 5.11
N ARG A 58 -6.09 -6.81 3.92
CA ARG A 58 -6.80 -7.62 2.92
C ARG A 58 -6.96 -9.05 3.41
N GLY A 59 -8.05 -9.68 3.02
CA GLY A 59 -8.35 -11.07 3.35
C GLY A 59 -9.63 -11.49 2.64
N ASP A 60 -9.56 -12.57 1.88
CA ASP A 60 -10.65 -13.09 1.07
C ASP A 60 -10.35 -14.56 0.70
N ILE A 61 -11.24 -15.24 -0.03
CA ILE A 61 -11.00 -16.57 -0.56
C ILE A 61 -9.84 -16.56 -1.57
N GLY A 62 -9.16 -17.71 -1.74
CA GLY A 62 -7.89 -17.84 -2.48
C GLY A 62 -7.82 -17.07 -3.81
N SER A 63 -8.76 -17.29 -4.75
CA SER A 63 -8.74 -16.60 -6.05
C SER A 63 -8.87 -15.08 -5.96
N THR A 64 -9.58 -14.57 -4.94
CA THR A 64 -9.71 -13.12 -4.71
C THR A 64 -8.45 -12.59 -4.02
N ALA A 65 -7.87 -13.35 -3.09
CA ALA A 65 -6.60 -13.03 -2.46
C ALA A 65 -5.45 -12.95 -3.50
N GLU A 66 -5.40 -13.85 -4.48
CA GLU A 66 -4.47 -13.78 -5.63
C GLU A 66 -4.59 -12.47 -6.39
N ALA A 67 -5.82 -11.99 -6.64
CA ALA A 67 -6.05 -10.71 -7.30
C ALA A 67 -5.55 -9.52 -6.45
N TYR A 68 -5.74 -9.57 -5.13
CA TYR A 68 -5.18 -8.56 -4.23
C TYR A 68 -3.65 -8.59 -4.22
N ALA A 69 -3.03 -9.76 -4.13
CA ALA A 69 -1.57 -9.90 -4.18
C ALA A 69 -0.99 -9.39 -5.50
N ALA A 70 -1.58 -9.79 -6.63
CA ALA A 70 -1.19 -9.30 -7.95
C ALA A 70 -1.30 -7.78 -8.05
N GLY A 71 -2.35 -7.17 -7.49
CA GLY A 71 -2.53 -5.72 -7.51
C GLY A 71 -1.55 -4.95 -6.60
N TRP A 72 -1.35 -5.41 -5.37
CA TRP A 72 -0.63 -4.67 -4.32
C TRP A 72 0.85 -5.05 -4.16
N LEU A 73 1.30 -6.19 -4.68
CA LEU A 73 2.69 -6.68 -4.51
C LEU A 73 3.44 -6.84 -5.83
N ALA A 74 2.74 -6.95 -6.96
CA ALA A 74 3.37 -7.10 -8.29
C ALA A 74 2.85 -6.11 -9.34
N GLY A 75 1.77 -5.39 -9.04
CA GLY A 75 1.07 -4.53 -9.96
C GLY A 75 1.74 -3.16 -10.15
N PRO A 76 1.12 -2.26 -10.94
CA PRO A 76 1.62 -0.90 -11.16
C PRO A 76 1.62 -0.03 -9.89
N TRP A 77 0.98 -0.51 -8.81
CA TRP A 77 0.91 0.15 -7.51
C TRP A 77 1.57 -0.69 -6.42
N ALA A 78 2.52 -1.55 -6.80
CA ALA A 78 3.14 -2.50 -5.89
C ALA A 78 3.83 -1.78 -4.72
N ALA A 79 3.47 -2.19 -3.50
CA ALA A 79 4.20 -1.92 -2.29
C ALA A 79 5.16 -3.10 -1.99
N ASP A 80 6.08 -2.91 -1.07
CA ASP A 80 7.04 -3.94 -0.66
C ASP A 80 6.41 -4.99 0.26
N ALA A 81 5.32 -4.63 0.94
CA ALA A 81 4.54 -5.52 1.77
C ALA A 81 3.10 -5.02 1.92
N LEU A 82 2.19 -5.91 2.31
CA LEU A 82 0.78 -5.61 2.57
C LEU A 82 0.34 -6.23 3.91
N THR A 83 -0.44 -5.48 4.70
CA THR A 83 -1.11 -6.08 5.87
C THR A 83 -2.27 -6.97 5.44
N VAL A 84 -2.31 -8.19 5.96
CA VAL A 84 -3.34 -9.20 5.67
C VAL A 84 -4.10 -9.59 6.94
N ASN A 85 -5.37 -9.99 6.79
CA ASN A 85 -6.22 -10.46 7.87
C ASN A 85 -6.36 -11.99 7.81
N PRO A 86 -5.83 -12.74 8.80
CA PRO A 86 -5.80 -14.19 8.78
C PRO A 86 -7.13 -14.87 9.17
N TYR A 87 -8.21 -14.11 9.40
CA TYR A 87 -9.45 -14.62 9.99
C TYR A 87 -10.08 -15.79 9.21
N LEU A 88 -9.93 -15.83 7.88
CA LEU A 88 -10.54 -16.87 7.05
C LEU A 88 -9.73 -18.16 6.96
N GLY A 89 -8.48 -18.18 7.44
CA GLY A 89 -7.59 -19.34 7.37
C GLY A 89 -6.30 -19.06 6.61
N ILE A 90 -5.41 -20.06 6.58
CA ILE A 90 -4.08 -19.95 5.96
C ILE A 90 -4.17 -19.80 4.43
N ASP A 91 -5.18 -20.41 3.82
CA ASP A 91 -5.51 -20.34 2.40
C ASP A 91 -5.87 -18.91 1.95
N SER A 92 -6.36 -18.07 2.85
CA SER A 92 -6.58 -16.63 2.59
C SER A 92 -5.31 -15.78 2.66
N ILE A 93 -4.19 -16.35 3.10
CA ILE A 93 -2.91 -15.65 3.32
C ILE A 93 -1.86 -16.09 2.30
N GLU A 94 -1.77 -17.38 2.01
CA GLU A 94 -0.76 -17.96 1.10
C GLU A 94 -0.60 -17.26 -0.26
N PRO A 95 -1.64 -16.66 -0.88
CA PRO A 95 -1.46 -15.94 -2.14
C PRO A 95 -0.64 -14.64 -2.07
N PHE A 96 -0.44 -14.06 -0.88
CA PHE A 96 0.30 -12.81 -0.65
C PHE A 96 1.77 -13.08 -0.34
#